data_AF-A0A970BFE4-F1
#
_entry.id   AF-A0A970BFE4-F1
#
_cell.length_a   1.000
_cell.length_b   1.000
_cell.length_c   1.000
_cell.angle_alpha   90.00
_cell.angle_beta   90.00
_cell.angle_gamma   90.00
#
_symmetry.space_group_name_H-M   'P 1'
#
loop_
_entity.id
_entity.type
_entity.pdbx_description
1 polymer ?
#
loop_
_entity_poly.entity_id
_entity_poly.type
_entity_poly.pdbx_seq_one_letter_code
_entity_poly.pdbx_strand_id
1 'polypeptide(L)'
;MAQMILLEQPPKHYVCYRTSGEITVNGKLDEKEWSLVEWTDTFVDIEGDKQPIPYLKTKVKMLWDDNYLYIAAQLEEPHLWATYTERESVIFHENNFEVFIDPNGDTHNYYEYEVNALGTEWDLMMTMPYRYYGLPINAWDIAGLKAGIDLQGTLNDPSDVD
;
A
#
# COMPACT_ATOMS: atom_id res chain seq x y z
N MET A 1 -21.31 1.64 -28.89
CA MET A 1 -21.19 2.95 -28.21
C MET A 1 -20.80 2.64 -26.77
N ALA A 2 -19.50 2.58 -26.48
CA ALA A 2 -19.02 2.33 -25.13
C ALA A 2 -19.30 3.59 -24.30
N GLN A 3 -20.13 3.43 -23.27
CA GLN A 3 -20.40 4.49 -22.32
C GLN A 3 -19.12 4.72 -21.52
N MET A 4 -18.42 5.83 -21.80
CA MET A 4 -17.42 6.36 -20.89
C MET A 4 -18.13 6.63 -19.56
N ILE A 5 -17.97 5.72 -18.61
CA ILE A 5 -18.15 6.05 -17.21
C ILE A 5 -16.98 6.99 -16.92
N LEU A 6 -17.25 8.31 -16.98
CA LEU A 6 -16.38 9.28 -16.36
C LEU A 6 -16.28 8.85 -14.89
N LEU A 7 -15.07 8.65 -14.37
CA LEU A 7 -14.88 8.68 -12.93
C LEU A 7 -15.46 10.02 -12.46
N GLU A 8 -16.45 10.00 -11.57
CA GLU A 8 -17.17 11.21 -11.13
C GLU A 8 -16.23 12.22 -10.46
N GLN A 9 -15.00 11.81 -10.13
CA GLN A 9 -13.89 12.65 -9.68
C GLN A 9 -12.60 12.24 -10.41
N PRO A 10 -11.75 13.20 -10.84
CA PRO A 10 -10.41 12.87 -11.34
C PRO A 10 -9.59 12.18 -10.25
N PRO A 11 -8.67 11.26 -10.61
CA PRO A 11 -7.82 10.61 -9.63
C PRO A 11 -7.02 11.64 -8.82
N LYS A 12 -6.74 11.32 -7.55
CA LYS A 12 -5.83 12.10 -6.72
C LYS A 12 -4.41 12.06 -7.31
N HIS A 13 -3.66 13.14 -7.12
CA HIS A 13 -2.29 13.26 -7.62
C HIS A 13 -1.35 13.56 -6.46
N TYR A 14 -0.13 13.02 -6.53
CA TYR A 14 0.93 13.27 -5.56
C TYR A 14 2.23 13.60 -6.31
N VAL A 15 2.94 14.64 -5.87
CA VAL A 15 4.26 14.97 -6.41
C VAL A 15 5.31 14.17 -5.64
N CYS A 16 5.78 13.07 -6.25
CA CYS A 16 6.83 12.24 -5.66
C CYS A 16 8.21 12.85 -5.95
N TYR A 17 8.85 13.38 -4.92
CA TYR A 17 10.17 14.01 -5.05
C TYR A 17 11.29 12.98 -5.02
N ARG A 18 12.35 13.28 -5.78
CA ARG A 18 13.57 12.48 -5.72
C ARG A 18 14.29 12.76 -4.40
N THR A 19 14.67 11.71 -3.68
CA THR A 19 15.48 11.85 -2.47
C THR A 19 16.92 12.26 -2.79
N SER A 20 17.52 13.07 -1.92
CA SER A 20 18.96 13.42 -1.96
C SER A 20 19.82 12.62 -0.99
N GLY A 21 19.19 11.82 -0.13
CA GLY A 21 19.83 11.00 0.89
C GLY A 21 19.41 9.54 0.79
N GLU A 22 20.15 8.68 1.48
CA GLU A 22 19.83 7.26 1.59
C GLU A 22 18.59 7.07 2.48
N ILE A 23 17.68 6.21 2.04
CA ILE A 23 16.49 5.82 2.81
C ILE A 23 16.69 4.39 3.32
N THR A 24 16.64 4.21 4.64
CA THR A 24 16.67 2.87 5.24
C THR A 24 15.25 2.33 5.35
N VAL A 25 14.97 1.18 4.74
CA VAL A 25 13.66 0.56 4.81
C VAL A 25 13.56 -0.29 6.08
N ASN A 26 13.22 0.34 7.20
CA ASN A 26 13.10 -0.31 8.52
C ASN A 26 11.77 -0.02 9.25
N GLY A 27 10.81 0.63 8.58
CA GLY A 27 9.51 1.00 9.13
C GLY A 27 9.48 2.35 9.85
N LYS A 28 10.65 2.95 10.13
CA LYS A 28 10.76 4.25 10.79
C LYS A 28 10.94 5.36 9.76
N LEU A 29 10.54 6.56 10.15
CA LEU A 29 10.59 7.76 9.30
C LEU A 29 11.54 8.81 9.89
N ASP A 30 12.69 8.33 10.38
CA ASP A 30 13.68 9.13 11.10
C ASP A 30 14.59 9.93 10.15
N GLU A 31 14.69 9.54 8.89
CA GLU A 31 15.46 10.26 7.87
C GLU A 31 14.89 11.65 7.62
N LYS A 32 15.77 12.65 7.52
CA LYS A 32 15.37 14.05 7.29
C LYS A 32 14.55 14.22 6.00
N GLU A 33 14.82 13.40 4.99
CA GLU A 33 14.14 13.41 3.70
C GLU A 33 12.63 13.21 3.84
N TRP A 34 12.20 12.38 4.79
CA TRP A 34 10.79 12.16 5.08
C TRP A 34 10.09 13.39 5.67
N SER A 35 10.82 14.31 6.30
CA SER A 35 10.27 15.57 6.82
C SER A 35 10.10 16.65 5.75
N LEU A 36 10.68 16.45 4.56
CA LEU A 36 10.67 17.41 3.45
C LEU A 36 9.52 17.20 2.46
N VAL A 37 8.74 16.13 2.63
CA VAL A 37 7.63 15.78 1.75
C VAL A 37 6.33 15.65 2.53
N GLU A 38 5.26 16.13 1.91
CA GLU A 38 3.94 16.14 2.52
C GLU A 38 3.30 14.75 2.54
N TRP A 39 2.43 14.53 3.52
CA TRP A 39 1.51 13.40 3.49
C TRP A 39 0.44 13.62 2.42
N THR A 40 -0.09 12.51 1.90
CA THR A 40 -1.36 12.49 1.18
C THR A 40 -2.53 12.87 2.11
N ASP A 41 -3.68 13.16 1.50
CA ASP A 41 -4.95 13.14 2.21
C ASP A 41 -5.16 11.77 2.87
N THR A 42 -6.00 11.70 3.92
CA THR A 42 -6.42 10.42 4.48
C THR A 42 -7.18 9.60 3.44
N PHE A 43 -6.91 8.29 3.41
CA PHE A 43 -7.57 7.34 2.54
C PHE A 43 -9.07 7.28 2.86
N VAL A 44 -9.84 6.99 1.82
CA VAL A 44 -11.30 6.83 1.89
C VAL A 44 -11.65 5.41 1.48
N ASP A 45 -12.91 5.04 1.70
CA ASP A 45 -13.43 3.78 1.19
C ASP A 45 -13.35 3.72 -0.35
N ILE A 46 -13.01 2.56 -0.90
CA ILE A 46 -12.89 2.34 -2.35
C ILE A 46 -14.23 2.50 -3.10
N GLU A 47 -15.35 2.34 -2.39
CA GLU A 47 -16.70 2.62 -2.91
C GLU A 47 -17.07 4.12 -2.84
N GLY A 48 -16.18 4.97 -2.32
CA GLY A 48 -16.33 6.42 -2.24
C GLY A 48 -17.47 6.85 -1.33
N ASP A 49 -18.24 7.87 -1.74
CA ASP A 49 -19.33 8.47 -0.97
C ASP A 49 -20.50 7.50 -0.67
N LYS A 50 -20.47 6.27 -1.20
CA LYS A 50 -21.43 5.21 -0.84
C LYS A 50 -21.20 4.66 0.56
N GLN A 51 -19.99 4.83 1.10
CA GLN A 51 -19.59 4.35 2.41
C GLN A 51 -19.23 5.53 3.32
N PRO A 52 -19.33 5.36 4.66
CA PRO A 52 -18.89 6.39 5.58
C PRO A 52 -17.38 6.63 5.44
N ILE A 53 -16.94 7.84 5.78
CA ILE A 53 -15.52 8.15 5.90
C ILE A 53 -14.92 7.20 6.97
N PRO A 54 -13.82 6.47 6.65
CA PRO A 54 -13.17 5.60 7.63
C PRO A 54 -12.79 6.37 8.90
N TYR A 55 -13.10 5.80 10.07
CA TYR A 55 -12.75 6.42 11.34
C TYR A 55 -11.27 6.22 11.71
N LEU A 56 -10.66 5.16 11.19
CA LEU A 56 -9.23 4.90 11.26
C LEU A 56 -8.53 5.56 10.08
N LYS A 57 -7.50 6.35 10.37
CA LYS A 57 -6.79 7.09 9.33
C LYS A 57 -5.65 6.26 8.76
N THR A 58 -5.65 6.16 7.44
CA THR A 58 -4.47 5.74 6.67
C THR A 58 -4.01 6.89 5.81
N LYS A 59 -2.70 7.15 5.76
CA LYS A 59 -2.08 8.14 4.87
C LYS A 59 -0.71 7.64 4.44
N VAL A 60 -0.28 8.09 3.26
CA VAL A 60 1.03 7.76 2.71
C VAL A 60 1.83 8.99 2.34
N LYS A 61 3.15 8.85 2.25
CA LYS A 61 4.05 9.80 1.58
C LYS A 61 5.11 9.03 0.82
N MET A 62 5.64 9.64 -0.24
CA MET A 62 6.46 8.91 -1.20
C MET A 62 7.70 9.71 -1.60
N LEU A 63 8.78 8.97 -1.85
CA LEU A 63 10.05 9.44 -2.39
C LEU A 63 10.52 8.47 -3.48
N TRP A 64 11.49 8.86 -4.29
CA TRP A 64 12.13 7.94 -5.23
C TRP A 64 13.62 8.25 -5.43
N ASP A 65 14.38 7.26 -5.89
CA ASP A 65 15.75 7.43 -6.39
C ASP A 65 15.98 6.58 -7.65
N ASP A 66 17.23 6.45 -8.10
CA ASP A 66 17.54 5.70 -9.32
C ASP A 66 17.25 4.19 -9.21
N ASN A 67 17.01 3.67 -8.01
CA ASN A 67 16.85 2.25 -7.72
C ASN A 67 15.46 1.87 -7.19
N TYR A 68 14.82 2.74 -6.41
CA TYR A 68 13.59 2.44 -5.69
C TYR A 68 12.56 3.57 -5.76
N LEU A 69 11.29 3.16 -5.78
CA LEU A 69 10.19 3.96 -5.28
C LEU A 69 10.01 3.63 -3.80
N TYR A 70 10.03 4.64 -2.94
CA TYR A 70 9.83 4.52 -1.51
C TYR A 70 8.42 4.96 -1.13
N ILE A 71 7.69 4.09 -0.44
CA ILE A 71 6.32 4.34 0.02
C ILE A 71 6.31 4.17 1.54
N ALA A 72 6.04 5.26 2.25
CA ALA A 72 5.82 5.24 3.68
C ALA A 72 4.32 5.34 3.96
N ALA A 73 3.75 4.33 4.61
CA ALA A 73 2.37 4.32 5.05
C ALA A 73 2.28 4.46 6.57
N GLN A 74 1.34 5.28 7.04
CA GLN A 74 0.95 5.36 8.45
C GLN A 74 -0.53 5.02 8.55
N LEU A 75 -0.83 3.99 9.34
CA LEU A 75 -2.17 3.44 9.54
C LEU A 75 -2.49 3.50 11.04
N GLU A 76 -3.72 3.87 11.37
CA GLU A 76 -4.30 3.71 12.71
C GLU A 76 -5.03 2.36 12.76
N GLU A 77 -4.73 1.53 13.76
CA GLU A 77 -5.42 0.26 14.02
C GLU A 77 -5.39 -0.01 15.53
N PRO A 78 -6.53 -0.01 16.24
CA PRO A 78 -6.57 -0.22 17.69
C PRO A 78 -6.30 -1.67 18.11
N HIS A 79 -6.37 -2.64 17.19
CA HIS A 79 -6.15 -4.06 17.47
C HIS A 79 -5.34 -4.69 16.34
N LEU A 80 -4.02 -4.49 16.36
CA LEU A 80 -3.09 -5.03 15.38
C LEU A 80 -3.23 -6.54 15.28
N TRP A 81 -3.64 -7.03 14.11
CA TRP A 81 -3.90 -8.44 13.88
C TRP A 81 -3.23 -8.97 12.63
N ALA A 82 -2.35 -9.95 12.81
CA ALA A 82 -1.70 -10.68 11.73
C ALA A 82 -1.24 -12.05 12.23
N THR A 83 -1.73 -13.13 11.61
CA THR A 83 -1.39 -14.51 11.95
C THR A 83 -0.75 -15.26 10.78
N TYR A 84 -0.95 -14.79 9.54
CA TYR A 84 -0.27 -15.36 8.38
C TYR A 84 1.21 -15.00 8.36
N THR A 85 2.05 -16.05 8.32
CA THR A 85 3.52 -15.93 8.36
C THR A 85 4.20 -16.38 7.07
N GLU A 86 3.52 -17.20 6.25
CA GLU A 86 4.06 -17.74 5.02
C GLU A 86 3.94 -16.72 3.88
N ARG A 87 5.05 -16.42 3.23
CA ARG A 87 5.07 -15.59 2.02
C ARG A 87 4.14 -16.20 0.96
N GLU A 88 3.46 -15.36 0.19
CA GLU A 88 2.46 -15.74 -0.82
C GLU A 88 1.16 -16.33 -0.24
N SER A 89 0.94 -16.17 1.07
CA SER A 89 -0.39 -16.36 1.66
C SER A 89 -1.34 -15.27 1.18
N VAL A 90 -2.63 -15.61 1.08
CA VAL A 90 -3.69 -14.64 0.79
C VAL A 90 -3.94 -13.81 2.06
N ILE A 91 -3.22 -12.70 2.22
CA ILE A 91 -3.14 -11.98 3.51
C ILE A 91 -4.22 -10.92 3.75
N PHE A 92 -4.96 -10.49 2.73
CA PHE A 92 -6.05 -9.50 2.86
C PHE A 92 -7.24 -9.90 3.74
N HIS A 93 -7.26 -11.12 4.28
CA HIS A 93 -8.26 -11.53 5.26
C HIS A 93 -7.99 -11.00 6.68
N GLU A 94 -6.81 -10.42 6.93
CA GLU A 94 -6.40 -9.80 8.20
C GLU A 94 -5.88 -8.37 7.95
N ASN A 95 -5.32 -7.69 8.96
CA ASN A 95 -4.77 -6.35 8.71
C ASN A 95 -3.57 -6.45 7.75
N ASN A 96 -3.70 -5.83 6.57
CA ASN A 96 -2.64 -5.66 5.60
C ASN A 96 -2.61 -4.22 5.07
N PHE A 97 -1.54 -3.89 4.37
CA PHE A 97 -1.44 -2.69 3.54
C PHE A 97 -1.05 -3.12 2.13
N GLU A 98 -1.69 -2.50 1.14
CA GLU A 98 -1.56 -2.89 -0.27
C GLU A 98 -1.13 -1.71 -1.15
N VAL A 99 -0.29 -2.00 -2.13
CA VAL A 99 0.17 -1.06 -3.15
C VAL A 99 -0.08 -1.66 -4.53
N PHE A 100 -0.75 -0.88 -5.38
CA PHE A 100 -1.03 -1.23 -6.77
C PHE A 100 -0.24 -0.28 -7.68
N ILE A 101 0.62 -0.82 -8.55
CA ILE A 101 1.49 -0.04 -9.43
C ILE A 101 1.26 -0.43 -10.88
N ASP A 102 0.80 0.54 -11.67
CA ASP A 102 0.77 0.48 -13.13
C ASP A 102 1.79 1.48 -13.69
N PRO A 103 3.00 1.03 -14.09
CA PRO A 103 4.08 1.92 -14.49
C PRO A 103 3.81 2.71 -15.77
N ASN A 104 2.95 2.21 -16.67
CA ASN A 104 2.69 2.83 -17.97
C ASN A 104 1.29 3.43 -18.08
N GLY A 105 0.41 3.18 -17.11
CA GLY A 105 -0.93 3.75 -17.01
C GLY A 105 -1.95 3.14 -17.98
N ASP A 106 -1.67 1.95 -18.55
CA ASP A 106 -2.56 1.28 -19.50
C ASP A 106 -3.57 0.32 -18.85
N THR A 107 -3.54 0.21 -17.52
CA THR A 107 -4.34 -0.66 -16.64
C THR A 107 -4.08 -2.15 -16.78
N HIS A 108 -3.03 -2.55 -17.50
CA HIS A 108 -2.65 -3.94 -17.75
C HIS A 108 -1.23 -4.20 -17.23
N ASN A 109 -0.94 -5.47 -16.96
CA ASN A 109 0.36 -5.91 -16.42
C ASN A 109 0.83 -5.06 -15.24
N TYR A 110 -0.11 -4.71 -14.36
CA TYR A 110 0.15 -3.94 -13.16
C TYR A 110 0.51 -4.88 -12.02
N TYR A 111 1.23 -4.38 -11.04
CA TYR A 111 1.73 -5.16 -9.91
C TYR A 111 0.90 -4.84 -8.67
N GLU A 112 0.62 -5.86 -7.86
CA GLU A 112 0.04 -5.72 -6.53
C GLU A 112 1.09 -6.20 -5.53
N TYR A 113 1.26 -5.45 -4.45
CA TYR A 113 2.11 -5.79 -3.32
C TYR A 113 1.32 -5.61 -2.04
N GLU A 114 1.27 -6.66 -1.22
CA GLU A 114 0.65 -6.66 0.09
C GLU A 114 1.67 -6.99 1.17
N VAL A 115 1.50 -6.38 2.34
CA VAL A 115 2.28 -6.70 3.54
C VAL A 115 1.42 -6.60 4.79
N ASN A 116 1.55 -7.56 5.71
CA ASN A 116 0.87 -7.52 7.01
C ASN A 116 1.79 -7.00 8.13
N ALA A 117 1.24 -6.88 9.34
CA ALA A 117 1.96 -6.40 10.52
C ALA A 117 3.14 -7.30 10.96
N LEU A 118 3.23 -8.55 10.49
CA LEU A 118 4.37 -9.45 10.71
C LEU A 118 5.50 -9.24 9.68
N GLY A 119 5.27 -8.42 8.65
CA GLY A 119 6.16 -8.32 7.49
C GLY A 119 6.04 -9.50 6.53
N THR A 120 4.95 -10.26 6.59
CA THR A 120 4.66 -11.30 5.59
C THR A 120 4.15 -10.63 4.33
N GLU A 121 4.79 -10.98 3.22
CA GLU A 121 4.59 -10.35 1.93
C GLU A 121 3.80 -11.26 0.98
N TRP A 122 2.96 -10.64 0.16
CA TRP A 122 2.39 -11.27 -1.02
C TRP A 122 2.45 -10.29 -2.19
N ASP A 123 3.11 -10.69 -3.27
CA ASP A 123 3.21 -9.93 -4.50
C ASP A 123 2.71 -10.74 -5.70
N LEU A 124 2.09 -10.05 -6.63
CA LEU A 124 1.53 -10.65 -7.83
C LEU A 124 1.50 -9.66 -8.99
N MET A 125 1.33 -10.19 -10.20
CA MET A 125 1.06 -9.39 -11.39
C MET A 125 -0.33 -9.68 -11.93
N MET A 126 -1.05 -8.62 -12.26
CA MET A 126 -2.35 -8.67 -12.92
C MET A 126 -2.21 -8.27 -14.38
N THR A 127 -2.50 -9.21 -15.29
CA THR A 127 -2.44 -8.94 -16.73
C THR A 127 -3.51 -7.96 -17.20
N MET A 128 -4.63 -7.86 -16.47
CA MET A 128 -5.71 -6.91 -16.70
C MET A 128 -6.58 -6.78 -15.43
N PRO A 129 -7.44 -5.76 -15.31
CA PRO A 129 -8.24 -5.55 -14.11
C PRO A 129 -9.24 -6.67 -13.82
N TYR A 130 -9.55 -6.90 -12.53
CA TYR A 130 -10.54 -7.91 -12.08
C TYR A 130 -11.92 -7.76 -12.75
N ARG A 131 -12.38 -6.53 -13.01
CA ARG A 131 -13.67 -6.27 -13.71
C ARG A 131 -13.73 -6.83 -15.14
N TYR A 132 -12.57 -7.16 -15.71
CA TYR A 132 -12.43 -7.81 -17.02
C TYR A 132 -12.01 -9.27 -16.89
N TYR A 133 -12.24 -9.89 -15.72
CA TYR A 133 -11.88 -11.28 -15.41
C TYR A 133 -10.37 -11.55 -15.45
N GLY A 134 -9.55 -10.53 -15.17
CA GLY A 134 -8.12 -10.72 -14.95
C GLY A 134 -7.87 -11.73 -13.83
N LEU A 135 -6.85 -12.56 -14.02
CA LEU A 135 -6.39 -13.53 -13.02
C LEU A 135 -4.98 -13.16 -12.56
N PRO A 136 -4.70 -13.34 -11.26
CA PRO A 136 -3.39 -13.04 -10.72
C PRO A 136 -2.34 -14.05 -11.17
N ILE A 137 -1.16 -13.56 -11.49
CA ILE A 137 0.04 -14.37 -11.68
C ILE A 137 0.82 -14.31 -10.36
N ASN A 138 0.52 -15.27 -9.48
CA ASN A 138 1.15 -15.38 -8.15
C ASN A 138 2.63 -15.81 -8.20
N ALA A 139 3.10 -16.33 -9.33
CA ALA A 139 4.51 -16.68 -9.50
C ALA A 139 5.40 -15.46 -9.84
N TRP A 140 4.81 -14.26 -9.89
CA TRP A 140 5.55 -13.02 -10.05
C TRP A 140 6.26 -12.66 -8.75
N ASP A 141 7.46 -12.11 -8.87
CA ASP A 141 8.31 -11.72 -7.75
C ASP A 141 8.89 -10.34 -8.04
N ILE A 142 8.61 -9.36 -7.18
CA ILE A 142 9.17 -8.01 -7.27
C ILE A 142 10.62 -8.07 -6.79
N ALA A 143 11.53 -8.29 -7.74
CA ALA A 143 12.94 -8.46 -7.46
C ALA A 143 13.52 -7.26 -6.67
N GLY A 144 14.12 -7.56 -5.51
CA GLY A 144 14.78 -6.55 -4.67
C GLY A 144 13.81 -5.72 -3.81
N LEU A 145 12.54 -6.11 -3.72
CA LEU A 145 11.58 -5.58 -2.76
C LEU A 145 12.16 -5.56 -1.34
N LYS A 146 11.81 -4.52 -0.58
CA LYS A 146 12.15 -4.36 0.82
C LYS A 146 10.95 -3.83 1.57
N ALA A 147 10.70 -4.41 2.74
CA ALA A 147 9.71 -3.93 3.69
C ALA A 147 10.35 -3.67 5.06
N GLY A 148 9.82 -2.67 5.75
CA GLY A 148 10.15 -2.38 7.13
C GLY A 148 8.87 -2.04 7.87
N ILE A 149 8.69 -2.63 9.04
CA ILE A 149 7.46 -2.52 9.85
C ILE A 149 7.84 -1.94 11.20
N ASP A 150 7.11 -0.91 11.63
CA ASP A 150 7.22 -0.31 12.96
C ASP A 150 5.84 -0.33 13.61
N LEU A 151 5.66 -1.22 14.60
CA LEU A 151 4.41 -1.38 15.32
C LEU A 151 4.39 -0.48 16.56
N GLN A 152 3.28 0.24 16.75
CA GLN A 152 3.00 1.02 17.94
C GLN A 152 1.86 0.34 18.68
N GLY A 153 2.16 -0.74 19.42
CA GLY A 153 1.15 -1.60 20.04
C GLY A 153 1.61 -3.03 20.29
N THR A 154 0.69 -3.88 20.71
CA THR A 154 0.84 -5.33 20.94
C THR A 154 0.16 -6.13 19.83
N LEU A 155 0.95 -6.82 19.01
CA LEU A 155 0.40 -7.66 17.96
C LEU A 155 -0.39 -8.86 18.51
N ASN A 156 -1.59 -9.09 17.97
CA ASN A 156 -2.48 -10.22 18.28
C ASN A 156 -2.96 -10.29 19.73
N ASP A 157 -3.06 -9.16 20.44
CA ASP A 157 -3.66 -9.10 21.77
C ASP A 157 -5.04 -8.41 21.71
N PRO A 158 -6.14 -9.16 21.88
CA PRO A 158 -7.48 -8.56 21.88
C PRO A 158 -7.86 -7.93 23.24
N SER A 159 -6.95 -7.94 24.23
CA SER A 159 -7.22 -7.46 25.58
C SER A 159 -6.78 -6.02 25.84
N ASP A 160 -5.95 -5.44 24.97
CA ASP A 160 -5.52 -4.04 25.02
C ASP A 160 -6.03 -3.24 23.81
N VAL A 161 -5.61 -1.98 23.76
CA VAL A 161 -5.81 -1.06 22.65
C VAL A 161 -4.45 -0.47 22.35
N ASP A 162 -4.05 -0.58 21.09
CA ASP A 162 -2.75 -0.14 20.57
C ASP A 162 -2.57 1.38 20.52
#